data_AF-A0A7S1C401-F1
#
_entry.id   AF-A0A7S1C401-F1
#
_cell.length_a   1.000
_cell.length_b   1.000
_cell.length_c   1.000
_cell.angle_alpha   90.00
_cell.angle_beta   90.00
_cell.angle_gamma   90.00
#
_symmetry.space_group_name_H-M   'P 1'
#
loop_
_entity.id
_entity.type
_entity.pdbx_description
1 polymer ?
#
loop_
_entity_poly.entity_id
_entity_poly.type
_entity_poly.pdbx_seq_one_letter_code
_entity_poly.pdbx_strand_id
1 'polypeptide(L)'
;AGAGGGFVIEEFKRQLADESMPVQVAAIRALTEVIRRSEERTAHGLLIEIKAAADELKQCPRELLRGKTGISIAAACEILVRFVTRTSRFDHKRFEDFRSTLVERGETFLDVARRAKERVAELGQSFIRDGTVVLTHGDSLVVEKALLRAAESKHFSVVVTEGRPMRTGEAMAAKLAAAGIPVTVVLDSAMGYVMERVDMVIVGAEGVVENGGIISMVGTYQLALVAAALKTPVYVAAESYKFTRLFPLSQAEVQERLRSKLEPEAGDIALPESATFDSPSCDYTPPQHLTLLFTDLGILTPSAVSDELIKLYA
;
A
#
# COMPACT_ATOMS: atom_id res chain seq x y z
N ALA A 1 -26.82 23.46 2.38
CA ALA A 1 -25.83 22.91 3.32
C ALA A 1 -25.98 21.41 3.27
N GLY A 2 -25.19 20.72 2.44
CA GLY A 2 -25.40 19.32 2.11
C GLY A 2 -25.06 18.41 3.28
N ALA A 3 -25.90 17.40 3.52
CA ALA A 3 -25.76 16.39 4.57
C ALA A 3 -24.56 15.42 4.38
N GLY A 4 -23.58 15.78 3.53
CA GLY A 4 -22.52 14.87 3.07
C GLY A 4 -21.20 14.94 3.84
N GLY A 5 -20.90 16.06 4.50
CA GLY A 5 -19.64 16.21 5.25
C GLY A 5 -19.66 15.36 6.51
N GLY A 6 -18.90 14.26 6.55
CA GLY A 6 -18.81 13.33 7.67
C GLY A 6 -19.45 11.97 7.44
N PHE A 7 -20.40 11.82 6.51
CA PHE A 7 -21.03 10.52 6.25
C PHE A 7 -20.01 9.48 5.76
N VAL A 8 -19.11 9.89 4.86
CA VAL A 8 -18.09 9.00 4.30
C VAL A 8 -17.10 8.53 5.37
N ILE A 9 -16.75 9.38 6.33
CA ILE A 9 -15.84 9.06 7.44
C ILE A 9 -16.50 8.12 8.44
N GLU A 10 -17.78 8.34 8.78
CA GLU A 10 -18.53 7.43 9.66
C GLU A 10 -18.71 6.06 9.02
N GLU A 11 -19.03 6.01 7.72
CA GLU A 11 -19.09 4.77 6.97
C GLU A 11 -17.73 4.07 6.95
N PHE A 12 -16.65 4.80 6.69
CA PHE A 12 -15.29 4.28 6.71
C PHE A 12 -14.91 3.68 8.07
N LYS A 13 -15.20 4.37 9.18
CA LYS A 13 -15.02 3.85 10.55
C LYS A 13 -15.81 2.56 10.78
N ARG A 14 -17.06 2.50 10.30
CA ARG A 14 -17.89 1.29 10.42
C ARG A 14 -17.26 0.10 9.69
N GLN A 15 -16.68 0.33 8.51
CA GLN A 15 -15.98 -0.72 7.76
C GLN A 15 -14.69 -1.17 8.45
N LEU A 16 -13.97 -0.24 9.08
CA LEU A 16 -12.76 -0.53 9.84
C LEU A 16 -13.01 -1.26 11.17
N ALA A 17 -14.26 -1.49 11.57
CA ALA A 17 -14.58 -2.37 12.70
C ALA A 17 -14.19 -3.84 12.40
N ASP A 18 -14.12 -4.22 11.13
CA ASP A 18 -13.52 -5.50 10.71
C ASP A 18 -11.99 -5.35 10.68
N GLU A 19 -11.30 -5.98 11.64
CA GLU A 19 -9.84 -5.97 11.74
C GLU A 19 -9.16 -6.59 10.51
N SER A 20 -9.80 -7.55 9.85
CA SER A 20 -9.23 -8.23 8.68
C SER A 20 -9.29 -7.38 7.41
N MET A 21 -10.15 -6.36 7.38
CA MET A 21 -10.38 -5.54 6.20
C MET A 21 -9.22 -4.57 5.95
N PRO A 22 -8.59 -4.59 4.76
CA PRO A 22 -7.62 -3.56 4.39
C PRO A 22 -8.27 -2.18 4.29
N VAL A 23 -7.55 -1.19 4.81
CA VAL A 23 -7.94 0.23 4.87
C VAL A 23 -8.36 0.77 3.49
N GLN A 24 -7.67 0.37 2.42
CA GLN A 24 -7.96 0.83 1.05
C GLN A 24 -9.31 0.28 0.55
N VAL A 25 -9.62 -0.99 0.86
CA VAL A 25 -10.89 -1.63 0.51
C VAL A 25 -12.04 -1.01 1.32
N ALA A 26 -11.81 -0.70 2.59
CA ALA A 26 -12.77 0.03 3.42
C ALA A 26 -13.10 1.42 2.83
N ALA A 27 -12.09 2.16 2.35
CA ALA A 27 -12.28 3.47 1.71
C ALA A 27 -13.08 3.35 0.40
N ILE A 28 -12.75 2.37 -0.44
CA ILE A 28 -13.48 2.09 -1.69
C ILE A 28 -14.96 1.77 -1.40
N ARG A 29 -15.21 0.96 -0.37
CA ARG A 29 -16.57 0.58 0.05
C ARG A 29 -17.35 1.78 0.57
N ALA A 30 -16.72 2.64 1.37
CA ALA A 30 -17.33 3.87 1.87
C ALA A 30 -17.74 4.81 0.72
N LEU A 31 -16.86 5.01 -0.27
CA LEU A 31 -17.19 5.82 -1.45
C LEU A 31 -18.32 5.19 -2.29
N THR A 32 -18.34 3.87 -2.43
CA THR A 32 -19.43 3.18 -3.14
C THR A 32 -20.78 3.37 -2.43
N GLU A 33 -20.77 3.40 -1.09
CA GLU A 33 -21.98 3.67 -0.30
C GLU A 33 -22.45 5.13 -0.42
N VAL A 34 -21.53 6.10 -0.54
CA VAL A 34 -21.87 7.50 -0.85
C VAL A 34 -22.65 7.58 -2.17
N ILE A 35 -22.18 6.89 -3.22
CA ILE A 35 -22.90 6.83 -4.51
C ILE A 35 -24.30 6.22 -4.32
N ARG A 36 -24.39 5.14 -3.51
CA ARG A 36 -25.65 4.44 -3.24
C ARG A 36 -26.66 5.26 -2.43
N ARG A 37 -26.21 6.19 -1.58
CA ARG A 37 -27.09 7.00 -0.70
C ARG A 37 -27.25 8.47 -1.09
N SER A 38 -26.45 8.96 -2.03
CA SER A 38 -26.58 10.30 -2.61
C SER A 38 -28.03 10.73 -2.89
N GLU A 39 -28.37 11.96 -2.51
CA GLU A 39 -29.65 12.59 -2.80
C GLU A 39 -29.63 13.43 -4.10
N GLU A 40 -28.46 13.50 -4.76
CA GLU A 40 -28.29 14.25 -5.99
C GLU A 40 -29.18 13.69 -7.12
N ARG A 41 -29.68 14.59 -7.96
CA ARG A 41 -30.56 14.25 -9.10
C ARG A 41 -29.90 14.50 -10.46
N THR A 42 -28.66 14.99 -10.45
CA THR A 42 -27.92 15.33 -11.66
C THR A 42 -26.60 14.58 -11.69
N ALA A 43 -26.15 14.17 -12.87
CA ALA A 43 -24.86 13.51 -13.03
C ALA A 43 -23.73 14.40 -12.50
N HIS A 44 -23.75 15.69 -12.83
CA HIS A 44 -22.72 16.63 -12.38
C HIS A 44 -22.68 16.78 -10.86
N GLY A 45 -23.84 16.92 -10.19
CA GLY A 45 -23.93 16.99 -8.73
C GLY A 45 -23.37 15.75 -8.06
N LEU A 46 -23.76 14.56 -8.52
CA LEU A 46 -23.25 13.29 -8.01
C LEU A 46 -21.72 13.18 -8.18
N LEU A 47 -21.18 13.62 -9.31
CA LEU A 47 -19.73 13.61 -9.53
C LEU A 47 -18.97 14.57 -8.60
N ILE A 48 -19.56 15.72 -8.27
CA ILE A 48 -18.99 16.65 -7.30
C ILE A 48 -19.00 16.01 -5.91
N GLU A 49 -20.12 15.39 -5.51
CA GLU A 49 -20.26 14.74 -4.21
C GLU A 49 -19.24 13.60 -4.03
N ILE A 50 -19.07 12.75 -5.04
CA ILE A 50 -18.08 11.65 -5.02
C ILE A 50 -16.66 12.20 -4.85
N LYS A 51 -16.32 13.27 -5.57
CA LYS A 51 -14.99 13.91 -5.46
C LYS A 51 -14.78 14.54 -4.08
N ALA A 52 -15.77 15.24 -3.56
CA ALA A 52 -15.72 15.81 -2.23
C ALA A 52 -15.54 14.74 -1.14
N ALA A 53 -16.28 13.63 -1.23
CA ALA A 53 -16.13 12.50 -0.32
C ALA A 53 -14.75 11.82 -0.43
N ALA A 54 -14.20 11.72 -1.64
CA ALA A 54 -12.85 11.21 -1.86
C ALA A 54 -11.78 12.14 -1.25
N ASP A 55 -11.93 13.46 -1.39
CA ASP A 55 -11.01 14.43 -0.81
C ASP A 55 -11.11 14.48 0.73
N GLU A 56 -12.29 14.23 1.30
CA GLU A 56 -12.47 14.04 2.74
C GLU A 56 -11.72 12.81 3.26
N LEU A 57 -11.81 11.67 2.57
CA LEU A 57 -11.05 10.45 2.91
C LEU A 57 -9.54 10.63 2.79
N LYS A 58 -9.06 11.45 1.83
CA LYS A 58 -7.63 11.78 1.70
C LYS A 58 -7.09 12.55 2.90
N GLN A 59 -7.95 13.34 3.55
CA GLN A 59 -7.61 14.14 4.73
C GLN A 59 -7.90 13.39 6.04
N CYS A 60 -8.23 12.10 5.96
CA CYS A 60 -8.55 11.30 7.14
C CYS A 60 -7.37 11.27 8.13
N PRO A 61 -7.62 11.49 9.43
CA PRO A 61 -6.58 11.45 10.46
C PRO A 61 -5.83 10.12 10.47
N ARG A 62 -4.50 10.16 10.71
CA ARG A 62 -3.63 8.97 10.69
C ARG A 62 -4.01 7.92 11.73
N GLU A 63 -4.65 8.33 12.83
CA GLU A 63 -5.12 7.44 13.90
C GLU A 63 -6.10 6.38 13.37
N LEU A 64 -6.88 6.73 12.35
CA LEU A 64 -7.83 5.81 11.70
C LEU A 64 -7.14 4.86 10.72
N LEU A 65 -5.89 5.11 10.35
CA LEU A 65 -5.18 4.38 9.29
C LEU A 65 -4.35 3.19 9.80
N ARG A 66 -4.49 2.83 11.08
CA ARG A 66 -3.78 1.71 11.73
C ARG A 66 -2.26 1.77 11.48
N GLY A 67 -1.68 2.96 11.63
CA GLY A 67 -0.24 3.20 11.44
C GLY A 67 0.22 3.41 9.99
N LYS A 68 -0.65 3.20 8.99
CA LYS A 68 -0.34 3.41 7.57
C LYS A 68 -0.40 4.87 7.16
N THR A 69 0.26 5.20 6.06
CA THR A 69 0.19 6.54 5.46
C THR A 69 -1.08 6.72 4.62
N GLY A 70 -1.52 7.97 4.51
CA GLY A 70 -2.68 8.36 3.70
C GLY A 70 -2.49 8.16 2.20
N ILE A 71 -1.27 7.91 1.72
CA ILE A 71 -0.97 7.80 0.28
C ILE A 71 -1.74 6.68 -0.39
N SER A 72 -1.87 5.55 0.29
CA SER A 72 -2.51 4.35 -0.22
C SER A 72 -4.02 4.52 -0.37
N ILE A 73 -4.63 5.29 0.52
CA ILE A 73 -6.05 5.66 0.47
C ILE A 73 -6.28 6.71 -0.61
N ALA A 74 -5.40 7.70 -0.70
CA ALA A 74 -5.47 8.71 -1.73
C ALA A 74 -5.42 8.09 -3.14
N ALA A 75 -4.46 7.17 -3.36
CA ALA A 75 -4.36 6.39 -4.58
C ALA A 75 -5.66 5.62 -4.88
N ALA A 76 -6.14 4.83 -3.91
CA ALA A 76 -7.35 4.02 -4.08
C ALA A 76 -8.60 4.86 -4.37
N CYS A 77 -8.76 6.00 -3.69
CA CYS A 77 -9.87 6.92 -3.91
C CYS A 77 -9.79 7.55 -5.31
N GLU A 78 -8.61 8.00 -5.73
CA GLU A 78 -8.44 8.60 -7.07
C GLU A 78 -8.70 7.61 -8.20
N ILE A 79 -8.17 6.38 -8.07
CA ILE A 79 -8.40 5.32 -9.05
C ILE A 79 -9.89 4.97 -9.09
N LEU A 80 -10.57 4.84 -7.95
CA LEU A 80 -12.00 4.56 -7.91
C LEU A 80 -12.79 5.69 -8.59
N VAL A 81 -12.54 6.95 -8.24
CA VAL A 81 -13.21 8.11 -8.85
C VAL A 81 -13.04 8.05 -10.36
N ARG A 82 -11.82 7.84 -10.87
CA ARG A 82 -11.61 7.72 -12.32
C ARG A 82 -12.29 6.49 -12.91
N PHE A 83 -12.18 5.35 -12.28
CA PHE A 83 -12.79 4.10 -12.73
C PHE A 83 -14.31 4.24 -12.86
N VAL A 84 -14.96 4.89 -11.90
CA VAL A 84 -16.40 5.11 -11.89
C VAL A 84 -16.80 6.21 -12.88
N THR A 85 -16.00 7.27 -13.02
CA THR A 85 -16.31 8.40 -13.93
C THR A 85 -15.92 8.19 -15.40
N ARG A 86 -15.14 7.15 -15.73
CA ARG A 86 -14.69 6.87 -17.09
C ARG A 86 -15.88 6.67 -18.04
N THR A 87 -16.02 7.65 -18.94
CA THR A 87 -17.25 8.14 -19.57
C THR A 87 -17.72 7.37 -20.81
N SER A 88 -17.08 6.26 -21.18
CA SER A 88 -17.34 5.57 -22.47
C SER A 88 -18.73 4.92 -22.59
N ARG A 89 -19.61 4.99 -21.57
CA ARG A 89 -20.89 4.26 -21.53
C ARG A 89 -22.09 5.10 -21.07
N PHE A 90 -21.95 6.39 -20.81
CA PHE A 90 -23.08 7.19 -20.32
C PHE A 90 -23.95 7.71 -21.47
N ASP A 91 -24.54 6.81 -22.24
CA ASP A 91 -25.64 7.11 -23.16
C ASP A 91 -27.00 6.83 -22.49
N HIS A 92 -27.06 7.11 -21.18
CA HIS A 92 -28.25 6.84 -20.38
C HIS A 92 -29.23 8.00 -20.51
N LYS A 93 -30.47 7.69 -20.91
CA LYS A 93 -31.56 8.66 -20.99
C LYS A 93 -32.10 9.07 -19.60
N ARG A 94 -31.81 8.27 -18.55
CA ARG A 94 -32.29 8.49 -17.18
C ARG A 94 -31.12 8.52 -16.18
N PHE A 95 -31.24 9.40 -15.20
CA PHE A 95 -30.25 9.57 -14.12
C PHE A 95 -30.15 8.34 -13.20
N GLU A 96 -31.26 7.62 -12.97
CA GLU A 96 -31.26 6.41 -12.14
C GLU A 96 -30.40 5.29 -12.74
N ASP A 97 -30.43 5.13 -14.06
CA ASP A 97 -29.59 4.16 -14.80
C ASP A 97 -28.10 4.54 -14.68
N PHE A 98 -27.80 5.84 -14.78
CA PHE A 98 -26.45 6.37 -14.57
C PHE A 98 -25.94 6.03 -13.16
N ARG A 99 -26.73 6.34 -12.12
CA ARG A 99 -26.37 6.04 -10.73
C ARG A 99 -26.15 4.55 -10.50
N SER A 100 -27.06 3.71 -11.00
CA SER A 100 -26.98 2.26 -10.84
C SER A 100 -25.70 1.70 -11.48
N THR A 101 -25.34 2.21 -12.66
CA THR A 101 -24.08 1.88 -13.33
C THR A 101 -22.87 2.28 -12.50
N LEU A 102 -22.88 3.45 -11.85
CA LEU A 102 -21.77 3.87 -10.97
C LEU A 102 -21.61 2.91 -9.77
N VAL A 103 -22.71 2.49 -9.15
CA VAL A 103 -22.70 1.54 -8.03
C VAL A 103 -22.16 0.18 -8.49
N GLU A 104 -22.64 -0.34 -9.62
CA GLU A 104 -22.15 -1.61 -10.19
C GLU A 104 -20.64 -1.57 -10.46
N ARG A 105 -20.14 -0.45 -11.00
CA ARG A 105 -18.71 -0.25 -11.21
C ARG A 105 -17.94 -0.17 -9.89
N GLY A 106 -18.48 0.51 -8.88
CA GLY A 106 -17.89 0.54 -7.54
C GLY A 106 -17.75 -0.85 -6.93
N GLU A 107 -18.80 -1.68 -7.00
CA GLU A 107 -18.77 -3.07 -6.52
C GLU A 107 -17.81 -3.93 -7.34
N THR A 108 -17.77 -3.77 -8.66
CA THR A 108 -16.79 -4.46 -9.52
C THR A 108 -15.35 -4.12 -9.10
N PHE A 109 -15.06 -2.85 -8.83
CA PHE A 109 -13.74 -2.42 -8.38
C PHE A 109 -13.40 -2.98 -6.99
N LEU A 110 -14.38 -3.05 -6.10
CA LEU A 110 -14.24 -3.67 -4.77
C LEU A 110 -13.84 -5.14 -4.87
N ASP A 111 -14.48 -5.89 -5.77
CA ASP A 111 -14.17 -7.30 -6.00
C ASP A 111 -12.76 -7.51 -6.59
N VAL A 112 -12.35 -6.63 -7.51
CA VAL A 112 -10.97 -6.62 -8.03
C VAL A 112 -9.98 -6.33 -6.91
N ALA A 113 -10.23 -5.31 -6.08
CA ALA A 113 -9.35 -4.94 -4.98
C ALA A 113 -9.21 -6.06 -3.92
N ARG A 114 -10.29 -6.80 -3.65
CA ARG A 114 -10.25 -7.97 -2.74
C ARG A 114 -9.36 -9.09 -3.27
N ARG A 115 -9.47 -9.39 -4.57
CA ARG A 115 -8.72 -10.48 -5.23
C ARG A 115 -7.27 -10.10 -5.55
N ALA A 116 -6.95 -8.80 -5.62
CA ALA A 116 -5.62 -8.32 -5.99
C ALA A 116 -4.51 -8.93 -5.12
N LYS A 117 -4.73 -9.00 -3.80
CA LYS A 117 -3.73 -9.57 -2.86
C LYS A 117 -3.39 -11.02 -3.14
N GLU A 118 -4.40 -11.84 -3.46
CA GLU A 118 -4.21 -13.26 -3.77
C GLU A 118 -3.43 -13.41 -5.07
N ARG A 119 -3.79 -12.64 -6.08
CA ARG A 119 -3.09 -12.63 -7.37
C ARG A 119 -1.61 -12.19 -7.22
N VAL A 120 -1.32 -11.17 -6.42
CA VAL A 120 0.06 -10.76 -6.14
C VAL A 120 0.82 -11.86 -5.40
N ALA A 121 0.19 -12.51 -4.41
CA ALA A 121 0.80 -13.60 -3.67
C ALA A 121 1.12 -14.82 -4.57
N GLU A 122 0.22 -15.15 -5.49
CA GLU A 122 0.42 -16.21 -6.49
C GLU A 122 1.60 -15.94 -7.41
N LEU A 123 1.76 -14.69 -7.86
CA LEU A 123 2.91 -14.29 -8.69
C LEU A 123 4.21 -14.32 -7.86
N GLY A 124 4.19 -13.75 -6.65
CA GLY A 124 5.35 -13.67 -5.77
C GLY A 124 5.89 -15.04 -5.37
N GLN A 125 5.01 -16.00 -5.04
CA GLN A 125 5.46 -17.35 -4.65
C GLN A 125 6.27 -18.06 -5.74
N SER A 126 6.05 -17.73 -7.02
CA SER A 126 6.72 -18.40 -8.15
C SER A 126 8.22 -18.09 -8.22
N PHE A 127 8.65 -16.95 -7.65
CA PHE A 127 10.05 -16.51 -7.63
C PHE A 127 10.86 -17.15 -6.51
N ILE A 128 10.21 -17.55 -5.41
CA ILE A 128 10.87 -18.21 -4.29
C ILE A 128 11.24 -19.63 -4.72
N ARG A 129 12.48 -20.07 -4.46
CA ARG A 129 12.95 -21.43 -4.78
C ARG A 129 13.27 -22.19 -3.50
N ASP A 130 13.38 -23.51 -3.61
CA ASP A 130 13.84 -24.34 -2.50
C ASP A 130 15.27 -23.94 -2.08
N GLY A 131 15.51 -23.89 -0.78
CA GLY A 131 16.78 -23.47 -0.18
C GLY A 131 17.07 -21.97 -0.20
N THR A 132 16.14 -21.12 -0.68
CA THR A 132 16.34 -19.66 -0.76
C THR A 132 16.32 -19.02 0.64
N VAL A 133 17.12 -17.98 0.85
CA VAL A 133 17.01 -17.08 2.01
C VAL A 133 16.37 -15.77 1.56
N VAL A 134 15.13 -15.54 2.03
CA VAL A 134 14.35 -14.34 1.69
C VAL A 134 14.48 -13.31 2.79
N LEU A 135 14.80 -12.06 2.47
CA LEU A 135 14.74 -10.96 3.42
C LEU A 135 13.48 -10.11 3.19
N THR A 136 12.81 -9.71 4.28
CA THR A 136 11.66 -8.80 4.25
C THR A 136 11.78 -7.73 5.33
N HIS A 137 11.10 -6.61 5.11
CA HIS A 137 11.11 -5.45 6.00
C HIS A 137 9.68 -5.00 6.31
N GLY A 138 9.35 -4.94 7.60
CA GLY A 138 8.02 -4.61 8.11
C GLY A 138 6.96 -5.70 7.92
N ASP A 139 5.71 -5.37 8.25
CA ASP A 139 4.55 -6.26 8.18
C ASP A 139 3.68 -6.01 6.93
N SER A 140 4.10 -6.53 5.79
CA SER A 140 3.27 -6.48 4.59
C SER A 140 2.36 -7.70 4.48
N LEU A 141 1.04 -7.49 4.55
CA LEU A 141 0.02 -8.55 4.36
C LEU A 141 0.17 -9.31 3.04
N VAL A 142 0.61 -8.65 1.97
CA VAL A 142 0.76 -9.29 0.66
C VAL A 142 2.02 -10.14 0.61
N VAL A 143 3.11 -9.66 1.22
CA VAL A 143 4.35 -10.44 1.36
C VAL A 143 4.12 -11.64 2.27
N GLU A 144 3.41 -11.45 3.39
CA GLU A 144 2.99 -12.53 4.29
C GLU A 144 2.25 -13.62 3.52
N LYS A 145 1.20 -13.26 2.78
CA LYS A 145 0.46 -14.22 1.94
C LYS A 145 1.34 -14.91 0.89
N ALA A 146 2.25 -14.19 0.24
CA ALA A 146 3.17 -14.76 -0.75
C ALA A 146 4.11 -15.80 -0.14
N LEU A 147 4.68 -15.52 1.03
CA LEU A 147 5.57 -16.42 1.75
C LEU A 147 4.82 -17.64 2.29
N LEU A 148 3.64 -17.45 2.89
CA LEU A 148 2.81 -18.55 3.37
C LEU A 148 2.41 -19.49 2.23
N ARG A 149 2.01 -18.92 1.08
CA ARG A 149 1.65 -19.71 -0.11
C ARG A 149 2.84 -20.48 -0.66
N ALA A 150 4.03 -19.87 -0.69
CA ALA A 150 5.25 -20.55 -1.13
C ALA A 150 5.63 -21.71 -0.18
N ALA A 151 5.40 -21.55 1.12
CA ALA A 151 5.75 -22.56 2.13
C ALA A 151 4.91 -23.84 2.04
N GLU A 152 3.77 -23.82 1.34
CA GLU A 152 2.97 -25.02 1.07
C GLU A 152 3.73 -26.05 0.22
N SER A 153 4.69 -25.61 -0.59
CA SER A 153 5.39 -26.47 -1.57
C SER A 153 6.91 -26.34 -1.59
N LYS A 154 7.49 -25.40 -0.83
CA LYS A 154 8.92 -25.06 -0.88
C LYS A 154 9.48 -24.90 0.53
N HIS A 155 10.72 -25.32 0.72
CA HIS A 155 11.46 -25.11 1.96
C HIS A 155 12.46 -23.96 1.77
N PHE A 156 12.30 -22.90 2.53
CA PHE A 156 13.15 -21.71 2.48
C PHE A 156 13.20 -21.09 3.88
N SER A 157 14.11 -20.15 4.10
CA SER A 157 14.19 -19.41 5.37
C SER A 157 13.97 -17.93 5.13
N VAL A 158 13.47 -17.24 6.17
CA VAL A 158 13.14 -15.81 6.09
C VAL A 158 13.93 -15.03 7.13
N VAL A 159 14.58 -13.97 6.69
CA VAL A 159 15.15 -12.93 7.54
C VAL A 159 14.18 -11.77 7.60
N VAL A 160 13.79 -11.37 8.81
CA VAL A 160 12.89 -10.23 9.03
C VAL A 160 13.64 -9.18 9.83
N THR A 161 13.67 -7.94 9.36
CA THR A 161 14.20 -6.83 10.16
C THR A 161 13.20 -6.45 11.25
N GLU A 162 13.65 -6.04 12.45
CA GLU A 162 12.77 -5.65 13.56
C GLU A 162 11.74 -4.56 13.16
N GLY A 163 12.12 -3.60 12.31
CA GLY A 163 11.20 -2.61 11.75
C GLY A 163 10.85 -1.48 12.72
N ARG A 164 11.87 -0.80 13.27
CA ARG A 164 11.67 0.43 14.04
C ARG A 164 11.00 1.50 13.15
N PRO A 165 10.15 2.37 13.73
CA PRO A 165 9.85 2.49 15.15
C PRO A 165 8.73 1.55 15.64
N MET A 166 7.88 1.00 14.76
CA MET A 166 6.68 0.26 15.15
C MET A 166 6.91 -1.22 15.51
N ARG A 167 8.14 -1.74 15.32
CA ARG A 167 8.52 -3.14 15.56
C ARG A 167 7.64 -4.15 14.82
N THR A 168 7.14 -3.77 13.64
CA THR A 168 6.20 -4.57 12.84
C THR A 168 6.82 -5.88 12.35
N GLY A 169 8.15 -5.93 12.23
CA GLY A 169 8.87 -7.14 11.83
C GLY A 169 8.72 -8.29 12.82
N GLU A 170 8.60 -8.01 14.12
CA GLU A 170 8.40 -9.06 15.13
C GLU A 170 7.04 -9.76 14.95
N ALA A 171 5.99 -8.98 14.64
CA ALA A 171 4.68 -9.52 14.33
C ALA A 171 4.69 -10.39 13.06
N MET A 172 5.39 -9.94 12.01
CA MET A 172 5.59 -10.72 10.78
C MET A 172 6.32 -12.04 11.07
N ALA A 173 7.39 -11.98 11.87
CA ALA A 173 8.17 -13.16 12.24
C ALA A 173 7.35 -14.17 13.03
N ALA A 174 6.53 -13.71 13.98
CA ALA A 174 5.63 -14.58 14.75
C ALA A 174 4.63 -15.34 13.85
N LYS A 175 4.03 -14.66 12.87
CA LYS A 175 3.07 -15.26 11.93
C LYS A 175 3.73 -16.31 11.03
N LEU A 176 4.91 -15.99 10.49
CA LEU A 176 5.66 -16.92 9.62
C LEU A 176 6.18 -18.14 10.41
N ALA A 177 6.66 -17.92 11.63
CA ALA A 177 7.09 -19.01 12.52
C ALA A 177 5.93 -19.93 12.90
N ALA A 178 4.73 -19.38 13.15
CA ALA A 178 3.53 -20.17 13.41
C ALA A 178 3.13 -21.07 12.22
N ALA A 179 3.51 -20.69 11.00
CA ALA A 179 3.32 -21.51 9.80
C ALA A 179 4.46 -22.52 9.55
N GLY A 180 5.43 -22.64 10.47
CA GLY A 180 6.54 -23.59 10.35
C GLY A 180 7.69 -23.14 9.46
N ILE A 181 7.72 -21.87 9.05
CA ILE A 181 8.82 -21.30 8.26
C ILE A 181 9.97 -20.95 9.21
N PRO A 182 11.23 -21.34 8.93
CA PRO A 182 12.38 -20.88 9.69
C PRO A 182 12.57 -19.36 9.55
N VAL A 183 12.44 -18.62 10.66
CA VAL A 183 12.55 -17.16 10.67
C VAL A 183 13.66 -16.70 11.60
N THR A 184 14.45 -15.72 11.17
CA THR A 184 15.41 -15.00 12.00
C THR A 184 15.08 -13.51 12.00
N VAL A 185 14.90 -12.93 13.20
CA VAL A 185 14.74 -11.47 13.34
C VAL A 185 16.12 -10.82 13.48
N VAL A 186 16.36 -9.74 12.72
CA VAL A 186 17.61 -8.97 12.74
C VAL A 186 17.35 -7.51 13.06
N LEU A 187 18.32 -6.84 13.67
CA LEU A 187 18.27 -5.40 13.89
C LEU A 187 18.27 -4.65 12.56
N ASP A 188 17.63 -3.48 12.51
CA ASP A 188 17.61 -2.65 11.30
C ASP A 188 19.04 -2.21 10.91
N SER A 189 19.93 -2.02 11.89
CA SER A 189 21.35 -1.71 11.69
C SER A 189 22.18 -2.91 11.19
N ALA A 190 21.66 -4.13 11.29
CA ALA A 190 22.35 -5.35 10.89
C ALA A 190 22.01 -5.79 9.45
N MET A 191 21.28 -4.98 8.67
CA MET A 191 20.94 -5.28 7.26
C MET A 191 22.19 -5.62 6.43
N GLY A 192 23.27 -4.84 6.55
CA GLY A 192 24.52 -5.10 5.84
C GLY A 192 25.20 -6.41 6.25
N TYR A 193 25.11 -6.78 7.53
CA TYR A 193 25.69 -8.01 8.07
C TYR A 193 25.00 -9.27 7.51
N VAL A 194 23.68 -9.23 7.34
CA VAL A 194 22.90 -10.40 6.92
C VAL A 194 22.79 -10.53 5.40
N MET A 195 22.87 -9.42 4.66
CA MET A 195 22.59 -9.39 3.22
C MET A 195 23.50 -10.33 2.39
N GLU A 196 24.74 -10.60 2.83
CA GLU A 196 25.63 -11.57 2.16
C GLU A 196 25.06 -13.00 2.11
N ARG A 197 24.13 -13.33 3.02
CA ARG A 197 23.48 -14.64 3.12
C ARG A 197 22.08 -14.64 2.50
N VAL A 198 21.63 -13.50 1.97
CA VAL A 198 20.28 -13.31 1.43
C VAL A 198 20.32 -13.45 -0.08
N ASP A 199 19.47 -14.33 -0.61
CA ASP A 199 19.38 -14.59 -2.04
C ASP A 199 18.41 -13.63 -2.75
N MET A 200 17.37 -13.18 -2.04
CA MET A 200 16.40 -12.23 -2.57
C MET A 200 15.75 -11.40 -1.46
N VAL A 201 15.34 -10.19 -1.82
CA VAL A 201 14.56 -9.32 -0.93
C VAL A 201 13.15 -9.16 -1.47
N ILE A 202 12.14 -9.31 -0.62
CA ILE A 202 10.74 -9.00 -0.95
C ILE A 202 10.22 -7.98 0.05
N VAL A 203 9.77 -6.83 -0.45
CA VAL A 203 9.19 -5.76 0.38
C VAL A 203 7.77 -5.43 -0.06
N GLY A 204 6.95 -4.97 0.88
CA GLY A 204 5.67 -4.36 0.55
C GLY A 204 5.84 -2.91 0.07
N ALA A 205 4.77 -2.35 -0.48
CA ALA A 205 4.66 -0.91 -0.69
C ALA A 205 3.32 -0.38 -0.17
N GLU A 206 3.35 0.85 0.35
CA GLU A 206 2.16 1.64 0.64
C GLU A 206 1.69 2.42 -0.59
N GLY A 207 2.62 2.88 -1.41
CA GLY A 207 2.32 3.53 -2.69
C GLY A 207 3.38 3.22 -3.73
N VAL A 208 2.98 3.12 -4.99
CA VAL A 208 3.89 3.03 -6.14
C VAL A 208 3.75 4.30 -6.96
N VAL A 209 4.85 5.02 -7.15
CA VAL A 209 4.87 6.35 -7.79
C VAL A 209 5.12 6.27 -9.31
N GLU A 210 4.93 7.36 -10.03
CA GLU A 210 4.89 7.38 -11.51
C GLU A 210 6.18 6.85 -12.17
N ASN A 211 7.35 7.09 -11.57
CA ASN A 211 8.62 6.60 -12.11
C ASN A 211 8.93 5.13 -11.76
N GLY A 212 8.00 4.42 -11.12
CA GLY A 212 8.18 3.04 -10.69
C GLY A 212 8.90 2.88 -9.35
N GLY A 213 9.25 3.98 -8.68
CA GLY A 213 9.69 3.95 -7.29
C GLY A 213 8.54 3.62 -6.34
N ILE A 214 8.89 3.37 -5.08
CA ILE A 214 7.90 2.98 -4.06
C ILE A 214 8.01 3.86 -2.83
N ILE A 215 6.89 4.00 -2.12
CA ILE A 215 6.82 4.56 -0.78
C ILE A 215 6.43 3.42 0.15
N SER A 216 7.26 3.18 1.16
CA SER A 216 7.13 2.05 2.09
C SER A 216 7.62 2.46 3.47
N MET A 217 7.56 1.55 4.45
CA MET A 217 8.07 1.75 5.80
C MET A 217 9.52 2.26 5.77
N VAL A 218 9.84 3.17 6.69
CA VAL A 218 11.20 3.71 6.85
C VAL A 218 12.21 2.58 7.03
N GLY A 219 13.31 2.64 6.26
CA GLY A 219 14.32 1.59 6.20
C GLY A 219 14.28 0.79 4.91
N THR A 220 13.18 0.87 4.13
CA THR A 220 13.08 0.22 2.82
C THR A 220 14.14 0.74 1.86
N TYR A 221 14.38 2.06 1.84
CA TYR A 221 15.41 2.63 0.97
C TYR A 221 16.82 2.20 1.38
N GLN A 222 17.11 2.15 2.68
CA GLN A 222 18.39 1.65 3.21
C GLN A 222 18.63 0.19 2.80
N LEU A 223 17.62 -0.66 2.98
CA LEU A 223 17.65 -2.06 2.56
C LEU A 223 17.93 -2.17 1.05
N ALA A 224 17.28 -1.35 0.23
CA ALA A 224 17.44 -1.40 -1.22
C ALA A 224 18.85 -0.95 -1.66
N LEU A 225 19.44 0.03 -0.98
CA LEU A 225 20.83 0.45 -1.22
C LEU A 225 21.83 -0.66 -0.88
N VAL A 226 21.67 -1.31 0.27
CA VAL A 226 22.54 -2.42 0.70
C VAL A 226 22.41 -3.61 -0.24
N ALA A 227 21.17 -3.97 -0.62
CA ALA A 227 20.91 -5.04 -1.58
C ALA A 227 21.54 -4.74 -2.95
N ALA A 228 21.40 -3.50 -3.44
CA ALA A 228 22.02 -3.08 -4.71
C ALA A 228 23.56 -3.17 -4.66
N ALA A 229 24.18 -2.78 -3.56
CA ALA A 229 25.63 -2.88 -3.37
C ALA A 229 26.14 -4.33 -3.40
N LEU A 230 25.36 -5.26 -2.84
CA LEU A 230 25.67 -6.70 -2.79
C LEU A 230 25.07 -7.50 -3.95
N LYS A 231 24.42 -6.83 -4.90
CA LYS A 231 23.77 -7.42 -6.10
C LYS A 231 22.66 -8.42 -5.77
N THR A 232 22.01 -8.25 -4.61
CA THR A 232 20.83 -9.03 -4.24
C THR A 232 19.59 -8.39 -4.89
N PRO A 233 18.76 -9.16 -5.62
CA PRO A 233 17.57 -8.61 -6.27
C PRO A 233 16.51 -8.18 -5.25
N VAL A 234 15.88 -7.04 -5.51
CA VAL A 234 14.84 -6.45 -4.67
C VAL A 234 13.51 -6.48 -5.41
N TYR A 235 12.57 -7.23 -4.86
CA TYR A 235 11.23 -7.38 -5.39
C TYR A 235 10.22 -6.63 -4.54
N VAL A 236 9.23 -6.01 -5.19
CA VAL A 236 8.15 -5.30 -4.51
C VAL A 236 6.85 -6.06 -4.71
N ALA A 237 6.10 -6.34 -3.64
CA ALA A 237 4.73 -6.83 -3.73
C ALA A 237 3.75 -5.68 -3.44
N ALA A 238 2.98 -5.27 -4.45
CA ALA A 238 2.05 -4.15 -4.33
C ALA A 238 0.81 -4.33 -5.22
N GLU A 239 -0.35 -4.03 -4.67
CA GLU A 239 -1.62 -4.01 -5.41
C GLU A 239 -1.74 -2.75 -6.28
N SER A 240 -2.36 -2.88 -7.45
CA SER A 240 -2.52 -1.82 -8.46
C SER A 240 -3.29 -0.61 -7.95
N TYR A 241 -4.21 -0.80 -7.00
CA TYR A 241 -4.95 0.30 -6.36
C TYR A 241 -4.09 1.19 -5.45
N LYS A 242 -2.81 0.86 -5.25
CA LYS A 242 -1.82 1.69 -4.55
C LYS A 242 -0.96 2.54 -5.50
N PHE A 243 -1.19 2.45 -6.80
CA PHE A 243 -0.47 3.23 -7.79
C PHE A 243 -0.94 4.68 -7.72
N THR A 244 -0.01 5.63 -7.67
CA THR A 244 -0.32 7.04 -7.44
C THR A 244 0.37 7.95 -8.45
N ARG A 245 -0.30 9.04 -8.81
CA ARG A 245 0.24 10.09 -9.70
C ARG A 245 1.11 11.08 -8.95
N LEU A 246 2.10 10.56 -8.25
CA LEU A 246 3.11 11.33 -7.56
C LEU A 246 4.46 11.06 -8.24
N PHE A 247 5.28 12.10 -8.34
CA PHE A 247 6.63 12.02 -8.87
C PHE A 247 7.59 12.68 -7.87
N PRO A 248 7.99 11.98 -6.79
CA PRO A 248 8.91 12.52 -5.81
C PRO A 248 10.33 12.61 -6.39
N LEU A 249 10.95 13.78 -6.24
CA LEU A 249 12.35 14.03 -6.64
C LEU A 249 13.33 13.75 -5.50
N SER A 250 12.85 13.75 -4.25
CA SER A 250 13.68 13.56 -3.06
C SER A 250 12.89 12.98 -1.88
N GLN A 251 13.60 12.50 -0.87
CA GLN A 251 13.00 12.07 0.41
C GLN A 251 12.27 13.22 1.12
N ALA A 252 12.80 14.44 1.05
CA ALA A 252 12.24 15.61 1.71
C ALA A 252 10.84 15.95 1.16
N GLU A 253 10.66 15.85 -0.16
CA GLU A 253 9.36 16.08 -0.81
C GLU A 253 8.30 15.06 -0.35
N VAL A 254 8.70 13.81 -0.09
CA VAL A 254 7.80 12.77 0.42
C VAL A 254 7.38 13.09 1.85
N GLN A 255 8.32 13.48 2.71
CA GLN A 255 8.02 13.87 4.09
C GLN A 255 7.11 15.10 4.18
N GLU A 256 7.35 16.12 3.36
CA GLU A 256 6.53 17.34 3.31
C GLU A 256 5.09 17.02 2.89
N ARG A 257 4.92 16.16 1.87
CA ARG A 257 3.61 15.78 1.34
C ARG A 257 2.84 14.82 2.25
N LEU A 258 3.52 13.89 2.90
CA LEU A 258 2.87 12.84 3.70
C LEU A 258 2.73 13.20 5.18
N ARG A 259 3.41 14.26 5.65
CA ARG A 259 3.43 14.71 7.05
C ARG A 259 3.57 13.55 8.03
N SER A 260 4.48 12.65 7.69
CA SER A 260 4.49 11.30 8.21
C SER A 260 5.42 11.12 9.40
N LYS A 261 5.38 12.06 10.35
CA LYS A 261 6.19 11.97 11.56
C LYS A 261 5.51 11.07 12.58
N LEU A 262 6.29 10.20 13.19
CA LEU A 262 5.86 9.40 14.33
C LEU A 262 6.41 10.02 15.61
N GLU A 263 5.61 9.97 16.66
CA GLU A 263 6.10 10.31 17.99
C GLU A 263 7.23 9.33 18.39
N PRO A 264 8.31 9.82 19.00
CA PRO A 264 9.34 8.95 19.54
C PRO A 264 8.72 7.96 20.52
N GLU A 265 9.08 6.68 20.40
CA GLU A 265 8.96 5.80 21.55
C GLU A 265 9.84 6.35 22.68
N ALA A 266 9.32 6.36 23.90
CA ALA A 266 10.07 6.81 25.07
C ALA A 266 11.32 5.93 25.24
N GLY A 267 12.47 6.46 24.84
CA GLY A 267 13.77 5.87 25.16
C GLY A 267 14.11 6.08 26.63
N ASP A 268 15.00 5.26 27.17
CA ASP A 268 15.48 5.38 28.56
C ASP A 268 16.22 6.71 28.83
N ILE A 269 16.63 7.41 27.77
CA ILE A 269 17.38 8.66 27.82
C ILE A 269 16.49 9.82 27.35
N ALA A 270 16.18 10.74 28.27
CA ALA A 270 15.54 11.99 27.93
C ALA A 270 16.51 12.87 27.12
N LEU A 271 16.13 13.18 25.87
CA LEU A 271 16.86 14.13 25.05
C LEU A 271 16.73 15.54 25.66
N PRO A 272 17.81 16.35 25.66
CA PRO A 272 17.71 17.76 26.07
C PRO A 272 16.76 18.50 25.13
N GLU A 273 16.09 19.56 25.61
CA GLU A 273 15.13 20.36 24.83
C GLU A 273 15.73 20.96 23.54
N SER A 274 17.07 21.06 23.45
CA SER A 274 17.78 21.51 22.26
C SER A 274 17.88 20.46 21.14
N ALA A 275 17.63 19.19 21.42
CA ALA A 275 17.67 18.11 20.45
C ALA A 275 16.26 17.81 19.92
N THR A 276 16.14 17.72 18.60
CA THR A 276 14.87 17.37 17.93
C THR A 276 14.93 15.94 17.45
N PHE A 277 13.82 15.22 17.58
CA PHE A 277 13.67 13.86 17.07
C PHE A 277 13.00 13.91 15.70
N ASP A 278 13.64 13.33 14.69
CA ASP A 278 13.06 13.18 13.36
C ASP A 278 12.82 11.70 13.07
N SER A 279 11.53 11.33 12.99
CA SER A 279 11.09 9.94 12.86
C SER A 279 10.06 9.83 11.74
N PRO A 280 10.52 9.72 10.48
CA PRO A 280 9.62 9.45 9.39
C PRO A 280 9.05 8.04 9.51
N SER A 281 7.76 7.86 9.26
CA SER A 281 7.14 6.53 9.19
C SER A 281 7.46 5.78 7.90
N CYS A 282 7.77 6.52 6.84
CA CYS A 282 7.96 5.99 5.50
C CYS A 282 9.12 6.68 4.79
N ASP A 283 9.73 5.98 3.84
CA ASP A 283 10.71 6.52 2.92
C ASP A 283 10.31 6.23 1.46
N TYR A 284 10.98 6.92 0.55
CA TYR A 284 10.87 6.72 -0.89
C TYR A 284 12.06 5.92 -1.41
N THR A 285 11.80 4.80 -2.10
CA THR A 285 12.84 4.01 -2.75
C THR A 285 12.82 4.25 -4.26
N PRO A 286 13.89 4.82 -4.84
CA PRO A 286 13.99 5.05 -6.27
C PRO A 286 13.94 3.76 -7.11
N PRO A 287 13.40 3.82 -8.33
CA PRO A 287 13.21 2.65 -9.19
C PRO A 287 14.50 1.91 -9.56
N GLN A 288 15.64 2.61 -9.58
CA GLN A 288 16.95 2.03 -9.93
C GLN A 288 17.45 0.96 -8.94
N HIS A 289 16.90 0.92 -7.73
CA HIS A 289 17.22 -0.10 -6.72
C HIS A 289 16.20 -1.24 -6.69
N LEU A 290 15.19 -1.20 -7.56
CA LEU A 290 14.12 -2.19 -7.62
C LEU A 290 14.28 -3.07 -8.86
N THR A 291 14.14 -4.38 -8.68
CA THR A 291 14.28 -5.36 -9.76
C THR A 291 12.96 -5.55 -10.50
N LEU A 292 11.90 -6.00 -9.81
CA LEU A 292 10.57 -6.19 -10.37
C LEU A 292 9.48 -5.90 -9.33
N LEU A 293 8.30 -5.53 -9.80
CA LEU A 293 7.10 -5.32 -9.01
C LEU A 293 6.09 -6.44 -9.32
N PHE A 294 5.69 -7.18 -8.30
CA PHE A 294 4.59 -8.14 -8.35
C PHE A 294 3.28 -7.40 -8.07
N THR A 295 2.40 -7.39 -9.07
CA THR A 295 1.13 -6.68 -9.04
C THR A 295 0.01 -7.56 -9.57
N ASP A 296 -1.25 -7.24 -9.28
CA ASP A 296 -2.41 -7.90 -9.87
C ASP A 296 -2.53 -7.69 -11.39
N LEU A 297 -1.84 -6.69 -11.95
CA LEU A 297 -1.71 -6.50 -13.40
C LEU A 297 -0.67 -7.45 -14.02
N GLY A 298 0.16 -8.08 -13.19
CA GLY A 298 1.27 -8.94 -13.61
C GLY A 298 2.59 -8.53 -12.96
N ILE A 299 3.68 -9.06 -13.52
CA ILE A 299 5.04 -8.74 -13.08
C ILE A 299 5.53 -7.58 -13.93
N LEU A 300 5.81 -6.44 -13.30
CA LEU A 300 6.20 -5.21 -13.97
C LEU A 300 7.67 -4.88 -13.71
N THR A 301 8.35 -4.34 -14.71
CA THR A 301 9.58 -3.57 -14.47
C THR A 301 9.21 -2.18 -13.93
N PRO A 302 10.09 -1.49 -13.20
CA PRO A 302 9.82 -0.13 -12.74
C PRO A 302 9.40 0.82 -13.87
N SER A 303 10.00 0.70 -15.07
CA SER A 303 9.61 1.48 -16.24
C SER A 303 8.18 1.22 -16.73
N ALA A 304 7.70 -0.02 -16.65
CA ALA A 304 6.35 -0.40 -17.10
C ALA A 304 5.25 0.14 -16.19
N VAL A 305 5.58 0.54 -14.95
CA VAL A 305 4.62 1.16 -14.01
C VAL A 305 4.00 2.42 -14.60
N SER A 306 4.80 3.26 -15.27
CA SER A 306 4.31 4.49 -15.89
C SER A 306 3.27 4.19 -16.98
N ASP A 307 3.53 3.18 -17.82
CA ASP A 307 2.61 2.77 -18.89
C ASP A 307 1.28 2.24 -18.32
N GLU A 308 1.34 1.42 -17.26
CA GLU A 308 0.14 0.93 -16.58
C GLU A 308 -0.62 2.05 -15.86
N LEU A 309 0.08 2.99 -15.24
CA LEU A 309 -0.53 4.19 -14.65
C LEU A 309 -1.27 5.01 -15.70
N ILE A 310 -0.69 5.21 -16.88
CA ILE A 310 -1.39 5.90 -17.98
C ILE A 310 -2.67 5.13 -18.35
N LYS A 311 -2.65 3.80 -18.44
CA LYS A 311 -3.86 3.01 -18.76
C LYS A 311 -4.93 3.07 -17.67
N LEU A 312 -4.53 3.01 -16.40
CA LEU A 312 -5.41 3.09 -15.24
C LEU A 312 -6.06 4.47 -15.09
N TYR A 313 -5.32 5.53 -15.42
CA TYR A 313 -5.76 6.91 -15.27
C TYR A 313 -6.30 7.57 -16.56
N ALA A 314 -6.09 6.98 -17.74
CA ALA A 314 -6.78 7.36 -18.99
C ALA A 314 -8.26 6.94 -18.97
#